data_AF-A0A2E5I7L5-F1
#
_entry.id   AF-A0A2E5I7L5-F1
#
_cell.length_a   1.000
_cell.length_b   1.000
_cell.length_c   1.000
_cell.angle_alpha   90.00
_cell.angle_beta   90.00
_cell.angle_gamma   90.00
#
_symmetry.space_group_name_H-M   'P 1'
#
loop_
_entity.id
_entity.type
_entity.pdbx_description
1 polymer ?
#
loop_
_entity_poly.entity_id
_entity_poly.type
_entity_poly.pdbx_seq_one_letter_code
_entity_poly.pdbx_strand_id
1 'polypeptide(L)'
;MCLIKITWFVLIHLSLLLGQTSINQQRSFIRNVHTGLAYFRVDHDQHRTSFTKEVSNNIVFEVNLKSRRNNYEEVLMLGFSCVGKAMERELSKTHNEHNPPVIPSVLVVNCEIPLGRSGTVLSVSVNSALVIQFINGDMFAEQFWAEIKQSFEYSSDMGVTLSRPKILSADVDFENLVSARVAMENKNNPRVSKIIGMANKASYVPGLQKRLESMLMKYMKSNHTELMTQVMGRTPPDEQMLRIGKLVFFHVGTPMDQIIDVHSNDSLRYVWGGRIYPIPLDEYYNEYYRVNDVPRPRRSRM
;
A
#
# COMPACT_ATOMS: atom_id res chain seq x y z
N MET A 1 -5.25 47.33 -6.53
CA MET A 1 -4.09 46.74 -5.81
C MET A 1 -4.43 46.07 -4.47
N CYS A 2 -5.39 46.55 -3.66
CA CYS A 2 -5.61 45.99 -2.31
C CYS A 2 -6.08 44.51 -2.30
N LEU A 3 -7.10 44.14 -3.08
CA LEU A 3 -7.67 42.77 -3.10
C LEU A 3 -6.64 41.65 -3.33
N ILE A 4 -5.62 41.90 -4.17
CA ILE A 4 -4.60 40.89 -4.51
C ILE A 4 -3.72 40.53 -3.30
N LYS A 5 -3.50 41.44 -2.34
CA LYS A 5 -2.77 41.11 -1.11
C LYS A 5 -3.61 40.25 -0.15
N ILE A 6 -4.93 40.44 -0.15
CA ILE A 6 -5.85 39.70 0.72
C ILE A 6 -5.96 38.24 0.27
N THR A 7 -6.11 37.98 -1.04
CA THR A 7 -6.20 36.60 -1.57
C THR A 7 -4.92 35.79 -1.31
N TRP A 8 -3.74 36.41 -1.45
CA TRP A 8 -2.47 35.75 -1.11
C TRP A 8 -2.36 35.42 0.38
N PHE A 9 -2.74 36.33 1.29
CA PHE A 9 -2.73 36.05 2.74
C PHE A 9 -3.68 34.91 3.12
N VAL A 10 -4.87 34.86 2.52
CA VAL A 10 -5.85 33.78 2.75
C VAL A 10 -5.32 32.43 2.26
N LEU A 11 -4.70 32.37 1.08
CA LEU A 11 -4.10 31.14 0.53
C LEU A 11 -2.93 30.62 1.38
N ILE A 12 -2.11 31.53 1.94
CA ILE A 12 -1.00 31.16 2.85
C ILE A 12 -1.54 30.60 4.17
N HIS A 13 -2.55 31.23 4.78
CA HIS A 13 -3.16 30.68 6.00
C HIS A 13 -3.90 29.35 5.77
N LEU A 14 -4.58 29.18 4.64
CA LEU A 14 -5.31 27.94 4.32
C LEU A 14 -4.34 26.76 4.11
N SER A 15 -3.22 26.99 3.42
CA SER A 15 -2.18 25.96 3.23
C SER A 15 -1.42 25.63 4.52
N LEU A 16 -1.18 26.62 5.41
CA LEU A 16 -0.65 26.37 6.75
C LEU A 16 -1.57 25.48 7.60
N LEU A 17 -2.88 25.71 7.58
CA LEU A 17 -3.87 24.91 8.33
C LEU A 17 -3.92 23.44 7.84
N LEU A 18 -3.94 23.24 6.51
CA LEU A 18 -3.93 21.90 5.90
C LEU A 18 -2.60 21.16 6.11
N GLY A 19 -1.48 21.88 6.22
CA GLY A 19 -0.21 21.28 6.61
C GLY A 19 -0.19 20.80 8.06
N GLN A 20 -0.79 21.57 8.97
CA GLN A 20 -0.83 21.25 10.40
C GLN A 20 -1.69 20.02 10.73
N THR A 21 -2.83 19.82 10.06
CA THR A 21 -3.66 18.62 10.26
C THR A 21 -2.91 17.35 9.88
N SER A 22 -2.33 17.32 8.66
CA SER A 22 -1.55 16.18 8.15
C SER A 22 -0.39 15.79 9.08
N ILE A 23 0.40 16.77 9.54
CA ILE A 23 1.52 16.54 10.47
C ILE A 23 1.02 15.96 11.81
N ASN A 24 -0.11 16.44 12.33
CA ASN A 24 -0.67 15.94 13.59
C ASN A 24 -1.29 14.54 13.45
N GLN A 25 -1.87 14.20 12.30
CA GLN A 25 -2.30 12.83 12.00
C GLN A 25 -1.09 11.87 11.94
N GLN A 26 -0.03 12.23 11.20
CA GLN A 26 1.22 11.44 11.13
C GLN A 26 1.83 11.21 12.53
N ARG A 27 1.87 12.24 13.38
CA ARG A 27 2.32 12.11 14.78
C ARG A 27 1.46 11.14 15.59
N SER A 28 0.14 11.18 15.41
CA SER A 28 -0.76 10.24 16.09
C SER A 28 -0.59 8.80 15.59
N PHE A 29 -0.33 8.60 14.30
CA PHE A 29 0.01 7.30 13.71
C PHE A 29 1.31 6.75 14.30
N ILE A 30 2.39 7.55 14.29
CA ILE A 30 3.70 7.18 14.86
C ILE A 30 3.53 6.76 16.33
N ARG A 31 2.80 7.55 17.13
CA ARG A 31 2.48 7.22 18.53
C ARG A 31 1.69 5.91 18.65
N ASN A 32 0.74 5.61 17.76
CA ASN A 32 0.02 4.34 17.76
C ASN A 32 0.97 3.15 17.52
N VAL A 33 1.91 3.27 16.57
CA VAL A 33 2.94 2.26 16.28
C VAL A 33 3.86 2.06 17.49
N HIS A 34 4.44 3.12 18.04
CA HIS A 34 5.30 3.06 19.23
C HIS A 34 4.58 2.47 20.45
N THR A 35 3.29 2.76 20.63
CA THR A 35 2.48 2.15 21.71
C THR A 35 2.34 0.64 21.53
N GLY A 36 2.16 0.15 20.30
CA GLY A 36 2.14 -1.28 20.00
C GLY A 36 3.49 -1.95 20.25
N LEU A 37 4.57 -1.35 19.75
CA LEU A 37 5.93 -1.86 19.94
C LEU A 37 6.32 -1.93 21.43
N ALA A 38 5.98 -0.89 22.21
CA ALA A 38 6.19 -0.88 23.65
C ALA A 38 5.38 -1.95 24.40
N TYR A 39 4.13 -2.20 24.00
CA TYR A 39 3.30 -3.27 24.55
C TYR A 39 3.93 -4.66 24.34
N PHE A 40 4.44 -4.92 23.13
CA PHE A 40 5.17 -6.16 22.82
C PHE A 40 6.64 -6.17 23.26
N ARG A 41 7.12 -5.11 23.92
CA ARG A 41 8.52 -4.94 24.39
C ARG A 41 9.56 -5.04 23.26
N VAL A 42 9.22 -4.53 22.08
CA VAL A 42 10.13 -4.40 20.94
C VAL A 42 10.89 -3.09 21.05
N ASP A 43 12.21 -3.17 21.17
CA ASP A 43 13.11 -2.02 21.20
C ASP A 43 13.07 -1.29 19.85
N HIS A 44 12.94 0.04 19.86
CA HIS A 44 12.75 0.86 18.67
C HIS A 44 13.31 2.27 18.83
N ASP A 45 13.72 2.89 17.72
CA ASP A 45 14.18 4.28 17.69
C ASP A 45 13.01 5.23 17.38
N GLN A 46 12.59 5.97 18.41
CA GLN A 46 11.47 6.90 18.33
C GLN A 46 11.76 8.14 17.48
N HIS A 47 13.04 8.51 17.32
CA HIS A 47 13.47 9.64 16.49
C HIS A 47 13.65 9.25 15.02
N ARG A 48 13.96 7.98 14.76
CA ARG A 48 14.04 7.38 13.41
C ARG A 48 12.77 6.60 13.05
N THR A 49 11.61 7.20 13.32
CA THR A 49 10.31 6.73 12.81
C THR A 49 9.62 7.88 12.09
N SER A 50 9.32 7.74 10.79
CA SER A 50 8.94 8.89 9.95
C SER A 50 8.07 8.51 8.75
N PHE A 51 7.46 9.54 8.15
CA PHE A 51 6.86 9.48 6.82
C PHE A 51 7.73 10.27 5.83
N THR A 52 8.01 9.69 4.68
CA THR A 52 8.81 10.29 3.59
C THR A 52 8.03 10.16 2.28
N LYS A 53 8.02 11.21 1.44
CA LYS A 53 7.45 11.12 0.07
C LYS A 53 8.58 10.88 -0.93
N GLU A 54 8.50 9.79 -1.68
CA GLU A 54 9.49 9.41 -2.70
C GLU A 54 9.19 10.04 -4.07
N VAL A 55 10.16 9.93 -4.99
CA VAL A 55 10.08 10.49 -6.35
C VAL A 55 8.90 9.94 -7.15
N SER A 56 8.50 8.69 -6.90
CA SER A 56 7.32 8.01 -7.45
C SER A 56 5.98 8.46 -6.85
N ASN A 57 5.95 9.56 -6.09
CA ASN A 57 4.83 10.05 -5.26
C ASN A 57 4.38 9.12 -4.10
N ASN A 58 4.77 7.84 -4.09
CA ASN A 58 4.62 6.92 -2.96
C ASN A 58 4.96 7.62 -1.63
N ILE A 59 4.12 7.45 -0.59
CA ILE A 59 4.53 7.82 0.77
C ILE A 59 4.99 6.58 1.51
N VAL A 60 6.25 6.59 1.89
CA VAL A 60 6.93 5.56 2.67
C VAL A 60 6.76 5.86 4.15
N PHE A 61 6.45 4.86 4.96
CA PHE A 61 6.60 4.92 6.42
C PHE A 61 7.77 4.03 6.84
N GLU A 62 8.75 4.62 7.54
CA GLU A 62 9.91 3.91 8.06
C GLU A 62 9.81 3.78 9.59
N VAL A 63 10.12 2.60 10.12
CA VAL A 63 10.35 2.38 11.55
C VAL A 63 11.64 1.60 11.77
N ASN A 64 12.46 2.07 12.71
CA ASN A 64 13.73 1.43 13.09
C ASN A 64 13.55 0.65 14.39
N LEU A 65 13.80 -0.66 14.33
CA LEU A 65 13.67 -1.63 15.42
C LEU A 65 15.04 -2.23 15.77
N LYS A 66 15.18 -2.78 16.98
CA LYS A 66 16.35 -3.57 17.39
C LYS A 66 15.90 -4.96 17.81
N SER A 67 16.67 -5.98 17.43
CA SER A 67 16.42 -7.37 17.85
C SER A 67 17.54 -7.93 18.71
N ARG A 68 17.31 -9.13 19.26
CA ARG A 68 18.40 -10.00 19.72
C ARG A 68 18.92 -10.79 18.53
N ARG A 69 20.03 -11.51 18.69
CA ARG A 69 20.67 -12.29 17.61
C ARG A 69 19.79 -13.37 16.99
N ASN A 70 18.74 -13.79 17.69
CA ASN A 70 17.96 -15.00 17.43
C ASN A 70 16.44 -14.78 17.45
N ASN A 71 15.97 -13.54 17.31
CA ASN A 71 14.54 -13.22 17.21
C ASN A 71 14.23 -12.06 16.25
N TYR A 72 15.09 -11.81 15.25
CA TYR A 72 14.84 -10.74 14.27
C TYR A 72 13.60 -11.05 13.43
N GLU A 73 13.29 -12.32 13.19
CA GLU A 73 12.06 -12.77 12.53
C GLU A 73 10.81 -12.33 13.31
N GLU A 74 10.81 -12.55 14.63
CA GLU A 74 9.74 -12.15 15.55
C GLU A 74 9.60 -10.62 15.58
N VAL A 75 10.71 -9.89 15.69
CA VAL A 75 10.74 -8.42 15.73
C VAL A 75 10.22 -7.80 14.42
N LEU A 76 10.58 -8.36 13.26
CA LEU A 76 10.04 -7.94 11.95
C LEU A 76 8.53 -8.16 11.88
N MET A 77 8.05 -9.35 12.25
CA MET A 77 6.62 -9.69 12.23
C MET A 77 5.80 -8.82 13.19
N LEU A 78 6.30 -8.59 14.41
CA LEU A 78 5.68 -7.67 15.37
C LEU A 78 5.73 -6.21 14.89
N GLY A 79 6.80 -5.81 14.20
CA GLY A 79 6.95 -4.52 13.55
C GLY A 79 5.81 -4.24 12.56
N PHE A 80 5.68 -5.09 11.54
CA PHE A 80 4.59 -4.96 10.56
C PHE A 80 3.20 -5.10 11.20
N SER A 81 3.04 -5.95 12.22
CA SER A 81 1.78 -6.07 12.97
C SER A 81 1.39 -4.76 13.68
N CYS A 82 2.34 -4.09 14.34
CA CYS A 82 2.09 -2.82 15.04
C CYS A 82 1.73 -1.70 14.06
N VAL A 83 2.36 -1.68 12.88
CA VAL A 83 2.04 -0.70 11.82
C VAL A 83 0.68 -1.00 11.18
N GLY A 84 0.37 -2.26 10.87
CA GLY A 84 -0.94 -2.66 10.37
C GLY A 84 -2.07 -2.36 11.36
N LYS A 85 -1.85 -2.54 12.66
CA LYS A 85 -2.81 -2.14 13.72
C LYS A 85 -2.86 -0.64 13.98
N ALA A 86 -1.88 0.15 13.54
CA ALA A 86 -2.03 1.60 13.45
C ALA A 86 -2.88 2.01 12.23
N MET A 87 -2.70 1.34 11.09
CA MET A 87 -3.49 1.55 9.86
C MET A 87 -4.96 1.20 10.05
N GLU A 88 -5.27 0.04 10.64
CA GLU A 88 -6.63 -0.36 11.03
C GLU A 88 -7.33 0.72 11.87
N ARG A 89 -6.60 1.31 12.82
CA ARG A 89 -7.10 2.40 13.68
C ARG A 89 -7.29 3.73 12.98
N GLU A 90 -6.63 3.99 11.84
CA GLU A 90 -6.94 5.15 11.01
C GLU A 90 -8.13 4.85 10.10
N LEU A 91 -8.14 3.71 9.40
CA LEU A 91 -9.25 3.26 8.53
C LEU A 91 -10.60 3.20 9.26
N SER A 92 -10.62 2.87 10.56
CA SER A 92 -11.84 2.80 11.37
C SER A 92 -12.37 4.17 11.86
N LYS A 93 -11.75 5.30 11.51
CA LYS A 93 -12.22 6.65 11.89
C LYS A 93 -13.16 7.24 10.84
N THR A 94 -14.05 8.12 11.27
CA THR A 94 -14.84 8.95 10.36
C THR A 94 -13.96 9.99 9.67
N HIS A 95 -13.59 9.73 8.42
CA HIS A 95 -12.85 10.65 7.57
C HIS A 95 -13.77 11.52 6.70
N ASN A 96 -13.23 12.62 6.18
CA ASN A 96 -13.90 13.48 5.19
C ASN A 96 -12.89 13.97 4.15
N GLU A 97 -13.37 14.56 3.04
CA GLU A 97 -12.55 15.01 1.91
C GLU A 97 -11.42 16.00 2.27
N HIS A 98 -11.51 16.66 3.43
CA HIS A 98 -10.54 17.65 3.90
C HIS A 98 -9.55 17.09 4.95
N ASN A 99 -9.78 15.86 5.43
CA ASN A 99 -8.97 15.19 6.44
C ASN A 99 -8.96 13.66 6.16
N PRO A 100 -8.27 13.21 5.10
CA PRO A 100 -8.19 11.79 4.70
C PRO A 100 -7.39 10.93 5.70
N PRO A 101 -7.48 9.59 5.63
CA PRO A 101 -6.70 8.68 6.49
C PRO A 101 -5.20 8.71 6.12
N VAL A 102 -4.33 8.52 7.13
CA VAL A 102 -2.88 8.47 6.93
C VAL A 102 -2.42 7.01 6.85
N ILE A 103 -2.67 6.40 5.69
CA ILE A 103 -2.26 5.01 5.37
C ILE A 103 -1.06 5.07 4.44
N PRO A 104 0.17 4.70 4.82
CA PRO A 104 1.34 4.75 3.91
C PRO A 104 1.19 3.78 2.71
N SER A 105 1.93 4.03 1.62
CA SER A 105 1.94 3.21 0.40
C SER A 105 2.87 2.01 0.54
N VAL A 106 4.06 2.29 1.07
CA VAL A 106 5.09 1.27 1.37
C VAL A 106 5.51 1.41 2.83
N LEU A 107 5.67 0.27 3.48
CA LEU A 107 6.19 0.16 4.83
C LEU A 107 7.62 -0.35 4.77
N VAL A 108 8.53 0.30 5.50
CA VAL A 108 9.91 -0.14 5.70
C VAL A 108 10.15 -0.39 7.19
N VAL A 109 10.59 -1.60 7.52
CA VAL A 109 11.06 -1.97 8.85
C VAL A 109 12.57 -2.22 8.76
N ASN A 110 13.33 -1.35 9.41
CA ASN A 110 14.79 -1.46 9.53
C ASN A 110 15.12 -2.15 10.86
N CYS A 111 15.58 -3.39 10.82
CA CYS A 111 15.89 -4.18 12.02
C CYS A 111 17.41 -4.24 12.26
N GLU A 112 17.88 -3.62 13.34
CA GLU A 112 19.27 -3.75 13.81
C GLU A 112 19.45 -5.09 14.53
N ILE A 113 20.21 -6.00 13.91
CA ILE A 113 20.55 -7.32 14.44
C ILE A 113 22.00 -7.25 14.97
N PRO A 114 22.27 -7.59 16.25
CA PRO A 114 23.60 -7.45 16.86
C PRO A 114 24.58 -8.58 16.48
N LEU A 115 24.80 -8.78 15.18
CA LEU A 115 25.78 -9.69 14.60
C LEU A 115 27.16 -9.02 14.47
N GLY A 116 28.24 -9.78 14.65
CA GLY A 116 29.61 -9.26 14.51
C GLY A 116 29.99 -8.20 15.55
N ARG A 117 30.83 -7.24 15.14
CA ARG A 117 31.28 -6.08 15.96
C ARG A 117 30.54 -4.78 15.66
N SER A 118 30.08 -4.59 14.41
CA SER A 118 29.40 -3.38 13.92
C SER A 118 27.88 -3.53 13.78
N GLY A 119 27.32 -4.70 14.10
CA GLY A 119 25.91 -5.01 13.85
C GLY A 119 25.64 -5.33 12.38
N THR A 120 24.37 -5.59 12.08
CA THR A 120 23.86 -5.73 10.71
C THR A 120 22.45 -5.19 10.69
N VAL A 121 22.16 -4.24 9.79
CA VAL A 121 20.79 -3.75 9.60
C VAL A 121 20.16 -4.57 8.48
N LEU A 122 19.06 -5.26 8.80
CA LEU A 122 18.19 -5.89 7.82
C LEU A 122 17.03 -4.94 7.53
N SER A 123 17.03 -4.35 6.34
CA SER A 123 15.90 -3.60 5.80
C SER A 123 14.91 -4.55 5.13
N VAL A 124 13.62 -4.33 5.38
CA VAL A 124 12.51 -5.13 4.85
C VAL A 124 11.40 -4.18 4.44
N SER A 125 10.83 -4.35 3.24
CA SER A 125 9.86 -3.40 2.68
C SER A 125 8.69 -4.06 1.96
N VAL A 126 7.48 -3.54 2.18
CA VAL A 126 6.23 -4.20 1.75
C VAL A 126 5.11 -3.19 1.43
N ASN A 127 4.24 -3.54 0.48
CA ASN A 127 3.02 -2.78 0.17
C ASN A 127 2.08 -2.83 1.39
N SER A 128 1.53 -1.68 1.78
CA SER A 128 0.56 -1.58 2.87
C SER A 128 -0.64 -2.52 2.70
N ALA A 129 -1.10 -2.77 1.47
CA ALA A 129 -2.20 -3.71 1.18
C ALA A 129 -1.90 -5.16 1.63
N LEU A 130 -0.63 -5.60 1.59
CA LEU A 130 -0.24 -6.94 2.07
C LEU A 130 -0.22 -7.00 3.60
N VAL A 131 0.10 -5.88 4.27
CA VAL A 131 0.02 -5.78 5.74
C VAL A 131 -1.43 -5.69 6.21
N ILE A 132 -2.33 -5.04 5.45
CA ILE A 132 -3.78 -5.07 5.70
C ILE A 132 -4.31 -6.50 5.61
N GLN A 133 -3.99 -7.23 4.54
CA GLN A 133 -4.33 -8.66 4.40
C GLN A 133 -3.86 -9.50 5.59
N PHE A 134 -2.62 -9.28 6.05
CA PHE A 134 -2.07 -10.00 7.20
C PHE A 134 -2.79 -9.66 8.52
N ILE A 135 -3.04 -8.38 8.83
CA ILE A 135 -3.68 -8.00 10.11
C ILE A 135 -5.20 -8.22 10.16
N ASN A 136 -5.84 -8.39 9.00
CA ASN A 136 -7.23 -8.85 8.87
C ASN A 136 -7.37 -10.37 9.06
N GLY A 137 -6.30 -11.14 8.81
CA GLY A 137 -6.33 -12.60 8.72
C GLY A 137 -6.65 -13.16 7.33
N ASP A 138 -6.70 -12.31 6.29
CA ASP A 138 -6.83 -12.73 4.88
C ASP A 138 -5.58 -13.45 4.37
N MET A 139 -4.42 -13.19 5.00
CA MET A 139 -3.13 -13.81 4.70
C MET A 139 -2.52 -14.46 5.94
N PHE A 140 -2.04 -15.70 5.80
CA PHE A 140 -1.38 -16.42 6.90
C PHE A 140 0.03 -15.88 7.17
N ALA A 141 0.49 -15.98 8.42
CA ALA A 141 1.81 -15.51 8.84
C ALA A 141 2.97 -16.11 8.02
N GLU A 142 2.90 -17.37 7.61
CA GLU A 142 3.89 -18.02 6.74
C GLU A 142 3.93 -17.39 5.33
N GLN A 143 2.76 -17.06 4.76
CA GLN A 143 2.67 -16.40 3.47
C GLN A 143 3.23 -14.98 3.54
N PHE A 144 2.84 -14.21 4.57
CA PHE A 144 3.36 -12.86 4.78
C PHE A 144 4.90 -12.89 4.97
N TRP A 145 5.41 -13.84 5.74
CA TRP A 145 6.85 -14.08 5.92
C TRP A 145 7.57 -14.42 4.60
N ALA A 146 6.94 -15.21 3.73
CA ALA A 146 7.47 -15.54 2.40
C ALA A 146 7.42 -14.37 1.40
N GLU A 147 6.45 -13.47 1.51
CA GLU A 147 6.42 -12.23 0.70
C GLU A 147 7.49 -11.24 1.18
N ILE A 148 7.55 -10.92 2.48
CA ILE A 148 8.53 -9.92 2.97
C ILE A 148 9.99 -10.39 2.81
N LYS A 149 10.26 -11.70 2.84
CA LYS A 149 11.58 -12.28 2.52
C LYS A 149 12.12 -11.91 1.14
N GLN A 150 11.26 -11.60 0.17
CA GLN A 150 11.68 -11.18 -1.17
C GLN A 150 12.22 -9.73 -1.19
N SER A 151 12.07 -8.98 -0.09
CA SER A 151 12.51 -7.59 0.08
C SER A 151 13.72 -7.41 0.99
N PHE A 152 14.34 -8.50 1.45
CA PHE A 152 15.41 -8.48 2.44
C PHE A 152 16.71 -7.87 1.88
N GLU A 153 17.12 -6.73 2.45
CA GLU A 153 18.39 -6.07 2.13
C GLU A 153 19.25 -5.97 3.40
N TYR A 154 20.43 -6.60 3.37
CA TYR A 154 21.37 -6.63 4.49
C TYR A 154 22.45 -5.57 4.30
N SER A 155 22.57 -4.65 5.27
CA SER A 155 23.62 -3.63 5.38
C SER A 155 24.58 -4.01 6.51
N SER A 156 25.84 -4.25 6.16
CA SER A 156 26.94 -4.40 7.12
C SER A 156 27.77 -3.11 7.16
N ASP A 157 27.88 -2.50 8.34
CA ASP A 157 28.42 -1.15 8.54
C ASP A 157 27.56 -0.01 7.96
N MET A 158 27.99 1.24 8.21
CA MET A 158 27.17 2.47 8.20
C MET A 158 26.85 3.05 6.81
N GLY A 159 26.61 2.20 5.82
CA GLY A 159 26.20 2.60 4.47
C GLY A 159 25.17 1.65 3.89
N VAL A 160 23.93 2.13 3.72
CA VAL A 160 22.81 1.37 3.15
C VAL A 160 23.25 0.72 1.83
N THR A 161 23.00 -0.58 1.71
CA THR A 161 23.37 -1.40 0.55
C THR A 161 22.84 -0.79 -0.74
N LEU A 162 23.64 -0.81 -1.80
CA LEU A 162 23.49 0.07 -2.97
C LEU A 162 22.23 -0.18 -3.85
N SER A 163 21.41 -1.19 -3.55
CA SER A 163 20.06 -1.32 -4.09
C SER A 163 19.07 -0.59 -3.19
N ARG A 164 18.20 0.25 -3.77
CA ARG A 164 16.91 0.55 -3.13
C ARG A 164 15.98 -0.64 -3.37
N PRO A 165 15.12 -1.03 -2.41
CA PRO A 165 14.17 -2.11 -2.63
C PRO A 165 13.30 -1.83 -3.85
N LYS A 166 13.10 -2.85 -4.71
CA LYS A 166 12.29 -2.76 -5.94
C LYS A 166 10.92 -2.11 -5.73
N ILE A 167 10.35 -2.26 -4.54
CA ILE A 167 9.03 -1.74 -4.19
C ILE A 167 9.01 -0.23 -3.91
N LEU A 168 10.13 0.38 -3.50
CA LEU A 168 10.23 1.85 -3.41
C LEU A 168 10.27 2.50 -4.79
N SER A 169 10.92 1.83 -5.76
CA SER A 169 10.99 2.23 -7.17
C SER A 169 9.81 1.71 -8.01
N ALA A 170 8.84 1.02 -7.41
CA ALA A 170 7.61 0.60 -8.05
C ALA A 170 6.52 1.67 -7.91
N ASP A 171 5.62 1.72 -8.89
CA ASP A 171 4.48 2.63 -8.93
C ASP A 171 3.32 2.12 -8.05
N VAL A 172 3.58 1.91 -6.75
CA VAL A 172 2.72 1.14 -5.84
C VAL A 172 1.30 1.72 -5.71
N ASP A 173 1.17 3.05 -5.65
CA ASP A 173 -0.15 3.70 -5.64
C ASP A 173 -0.93 3.43 -6.95
N PHE A 174 -0.24 3.30 -8.10
CA PHE A 174 -0.87 2.87 -9.37
C PHE A 174 -1.16 1.37 -9.40
N GLU A 175 -0.31 0.52 -8.82
CA GLU A 175 -0.58 -0.92 -8.70
C GLU A 175 -1.86 -1.15 -7.88
N ASN A 176 -2.02 -0.45 -6.76
CA ASN A 176 -3.22 -0.46 -5.91
C ASN A 176 -4.45 0.11 -6.64
N LEU A 177 -4.30 1.24 -7.36
CA LEU A 177 -5.36 1.84 -8.17
C LEU A 177 -5.89 0.86 -9.23
N VAL A 178 -5.00 0.26 -10.02
CA VAL A 178 -5.37 -0.72 -11.06
C VAL A 178 -5.95 -1.99 -10.45
N SER A 179 -5.44 -2.47 -9.31
CA SER A 179 -5.92 -3.71 -8.72
C SER A 179 -7.32 -3.58 -8.11
N ALA A 180 -7.59 -2.51 -7.35
CA ALA A 180 -8.93 -2.22 -6.85
C ALA A 180 -9.90 -1.99 -8.02
N ARG A 181 -9.41 -1.36 -9.09
CA ARG A 181 -10.19 -1.12 -10.31
C ARG A 181 -10.64 -2.41 -11.00
N VAL A 182 -9.70 -3.28 -11.36
CA VAL A 182 -9.97 -4.57 -12.02
C VAL A 182 -10.79 -5.48 -11.09
N ALA A 183 -10.69 -5.30 -9.77
CA ALA A 183 -11.51 -6.03 -8.82
C ALA A 183 -12.99 -5.65 -8.85
N MET A 184 -13.35 -4.36 -9.04
CA MET A 184 -14.77 -3.96 -9.17
C MET A 184 -15.45 -4.68 -10.33
N GLU A 185 -14.81 -4.70 -11.51
CA GLU A 185 -15.31 -5.37 -12.72
C GLU A 185 -15.54 -6.87 -12.49
N ASN A 186 -14.69 -7.47 -11.67
CA ASN A 186 -14.68 -8.91 -11.43
C ASN A 186 -15.43 -9.33 -10.16
N LYS A 187 -16.00 -8.38 -9.40
CA LYS A 187 -16.69 -8.64 -8.14
C LYS A 187 -17.82 -9.67 -8.27
N ASN A 188 -18.52 -9.61 -9.40
CA ASN A 188 -19.62 -10.52 -9.75
C ASN A 188 -19.26 -11.51 -10.88
N ASN A 189 -17.99 -11.63 -11.29
CA ASN A 189 -17.58 -12.48 -12.41
C ASN A 189 -17.35 -13.94 -11.95
N PRO A 190 -18.20 -14.92 -12.35
CA PRO A 190 -18.11 -16.30 -11.86
C PRO A 190 -16.77 -16.98 -12.18
N ARG A 191 -16.07 -16.53 -13.23
CA ARG A 191 -14.74 -17.04 -13.58
C ARG A 191 -13.70 -16.65 -12.55
N VAL A 192 -13.75 -15.42 -12.01
CA VAL A 192 -12.81 -14.92 -11.00
C VAL A 192 -13.21 -15.39 -9.60
N SER A 193 -14.51 -15.44 -9.27
CA SER A 193 -15.00 -16.05 -8.03
C SER A 193 -14.51 -17.50 -7.88
N LYS A 194 -14.46 -18.26 -8.99
CA LYS A 194 -13.89 -19.63 -9.00
C LYS A 194 -12.38 -19.65 -8.75
N ILE A 195 -11.61 -18.66 -9.21
CA ILE A 195 -10.17 -18.61 -8.96
C ILE A 195 -9.88 -18.23 -7.50
N ILE A 196 -10.65 -17.31 -6.92
CA ILE A 196 -10.55 -16.94 -5.49
C ILE A 196 -10.99 -18.10 -4.59
N GLY A 197 -12.07 -18.81 -4.94
CA GLY A 197 -12.47 -20.05 -4.27
C GLY A 197 -11.46 -21.21 -4.37
N MET A 198 -10.45 -21.09 -5.24
CA MET A 198 -9.26 -21.96 -5.26
C MET A 198 -8.07 -21.33 -4.49
N ALA A 199 -7.88 -20.01 -4.54
CA ALA A 199 -6.85 -19.29 -3.79
C ALA A 199 -7.00 -19.49 -2.27
N ASN A 200 -8.21 -19.32 -1.73
CA ASN A 200 -8.52 -19.53 -0.32
C ASN A 200 -8.35 -21.00 0.14
N LYS A 201 -8.05 -21.93 -0.78
CA LYS A 201 -7.77 -23.35 -0.50
C LYS A 201 -6.31 -23.74 -0.78
N ALA A 202 -5.51 -22.83 -1.35
CA ALA A 202 -4.18 -23.14 -1.88
C ALA A 202 -3.05 -23.06 -0.85
N SER A 203 -3.29 -22.44 0.30
CA SER A 203 -2.40 -22.52 1.48
C SER A 203 -2.15 -23.97 1.94
N TYR A 204 -3.05 -24.92 1.62
CA TYR A 204 -2.99 -26.30 2.07
C TYR A 204 -2.55 -27.31 0.99
N VAL A 205 -2.22 -26.89 -0.23
CA VAL A 205 -1.92 -27.81 -1.36
C VAL A 205 -0.67 -27.38 -2.14
N PRO A 206 0.48 -28.08 -1.96
CA PRO A 206 1.69 -27.84 -2.72
C PRO A 206 1.46 -27.84 -4.24
N GLY A 207 2.03 -26.87 -4.94
CA GLY A 207 1.90 -26.70 -6.39
C GLY A 207 0.60 -25.98 -6.85
N LEU A 208 -0.45 -25.89 -6.02
CA LEU A 208 -1.67 -25.18 -6.39
C LEU A 208 -1.44 -23.66 -6.53
N GLN A 209 -0.53 -23.09 -5.73
CA GLN A 209 -0.09 -21.70 -5.86
C GLN A 209 0.44 -21.37 -7.27
N LYS A 210 1.44 -22.10 -7.79
CA LYS A 210 2.01 -21.83 -9.12
C LYS A 210 0.96 -21.94 -10.24
N ARG A 211 -0.02 -22.84 -10.08
CA ARG A 211 -1.16 -22.95 -11.00
C ARG A 211 -2.09 -21.74 -10.91
N LEU A 212 -2.35 -21.21 -9.71
CA LEU A 212 -3.12 -19.99 -9.50
C LEU A 212 -2.43 -18.76 -10.07
N GLU A 213 -1.14 -18.58 -9.79
CA GLU A 213 -0.31 -17.50 -10.33
C GLU A 213 -0.31 -17.55 -11.87
N SER A 214 -0.20 -18.74 -12.48
CA SER A 214 -0.32 -18.92 -13.93
C SER A 214 -1.72 -18.58 -14.49
N MET A 215 -2.80 -19.00 -13.82
CA MET A 215 -4.17 -18.66 -14.25
C MET A 215 -4.47 -17.16 -14.11
N LEU A 216 -4.00 -16.55 -13.02
CA LEU A 216 -4.07 -15.11 -12.76
C LEU A 216 -3.29 -14.33 -13.82
N MET A 217 -2.03 -14.69 -14.07
CA MET A 217 -1.19 -14.04 -15.09
C MET A 217 -1.81 -14.16 -16.48
N LYS A 218 -2.39 -15.31 -16.83
CA LYS A 218 -3.15 -15.45 -18.09
C LYS A 218 -4.37 -14.52 -18.12
N TYR A 219 -5.12 -14.40 -17.02
CA TYR A 219 -6.26 -13.50 -16.94
C TYR A 219 -5.84 -12.02 -17.08
N MET A 220 -4.82 -11.57 -16.35
CA MET A 220 -4.30 -10.20 -16.45
C MET A 220 -3.79 -9.91 -17.87
N LYS A 221 -2.98 -10.80 -18.45
CA LYS A 221 -2.44 -10.62 -19.81
C LYS A 221 -3.52 -10.52 -20.88
N SER A 222 -4.56 -11.36 -20.81
CA SER A 222 -5.60 -11.40 -21.84
C SER A 222 -6.68 -10.32 -21.73
N ASN A 223 -6.82 -9.62 -20.61
CA ASN A 223 -7.92 -8.67 -20.41
C ASN A 223 -7.47 -7.26 -19.98
N HIS A 224 -6.32 -7.12 -19.31
CA HIS A 224 -5.96 -5.87 -18.60
C HIS A 224 -4.61 -5.26 -19.00
N THR A 225 -3.87 -5.89 -19.92
CA THR A 225 -2.57 -5.37 -20.39
C THR A 225 -2.68 -3.95 -20.93
N GLU A 226 -3.67 -3.68 -21.79
CA GLU A 226 -3.85 -2.36 -22.40
C GLU A 226 -4.16 -1.28 -21.35
N LEU A 227 -5.10 -1.56 -20.45
CA LEU A 227 -5.44 -0.68 -19.32
C LEU A 227 -4.20 -0.36 -18.47
N MET A 228 -3.41 -1.38 -18.11
CA MET A 228 -2.15 -1.20 -17.37
C MET A 228 -1.14 -0.34 -18.14
N THR A 229 -0.95 -0.59 -19.43
CA THR A 229 -0.02 0.19 -20.28
C THR A 229 -0.44 1.65 -20.40
N GLN A 230 -1.74 1.93 -20.56
CA GLN A 230 -2.28 3.29 -20.63
C GLN A 230 -2.15 4.05 -19.30
N VAL A 231 -2.34 3.36 -18.17
CA VAL A 231 -2.29 3.94 -16.81
C VAL A 231 -0.86 4.21 -16.36
N MET A 232 0.04 3.28 -16.60
CA MET A 232 1.44 3.33 -16.12
C MET A 232 2.39 3.97 -17.15
N GLY A 233 1.90 4.35 -18.34
CA GLY A 233 2.69 4.87 -19.47
C GLY A 233 3.64 3.84 -20.10
N ARG A 234 3.65 2.59 -19.61
CA ARG A 234 4.49 1.48 -20.05
C ARG A 234 3.80 0.16 -19.75
N THR A 235 4.04 -0.86 -20.58
CA THR A 235 3.59 -2.23 -20.27
C THR A 235 4.33 -2.76 -19.04
N PRO A 236 3.63 -3.20 -17.97
CA PRO A 236 4.30 -3.71 -16.78
C PRO A 236 4.97 -5.06 -17.06
N PRO A 237 6.17 -5.32 -16.52
CA PRO A 237 6.81 -6.63 -16.60
C PRO A 237 6.03 -7.68 -15.80
N ASP A 238 6.23 -8.96 -16.13
CA ASP A 238 5.52 -10.09 -15.50
C ASP A 238 5.54 -10.08 -13.96
N GLU A 239 6.65 -9.65 -13.34
CA GLU A 239 6.78 -9.51 -11.89
C GLU A 239 5.81 -8.46 -11.32
N GLN A 240 5.66 -7.31 -11.99
CA GLN A 240 4.72 -6.26 -11.59
C GLN A 240 3.27 -6.66 -11.87
N MET A 241 3.01 -7.26 -13.04
CA MET A 241 1.69 -7.77 -13.38
C MET A 241 1.20 -8.86 -12.42
N LEU A 242 2.11 -9.69 -11.88
CA LEU A 242 1.79 -10.67 -10.84
C LEU A 242 1.41 -10.00 -9.52
N ARG A 243 2.10 -8.92 -9.10
CA ARG A 243 1.73 -8.14 -7.90
C ARG A 243 0.35 -7.52 -8.03
N ILE A 244 0.09 -6.80 -9.13
CA ILE A 244 -1.22 -6.21 -9.44
C ILE A 244 -2.29 -7.31 -9.40
N GLY A 245 -2.02 -8.47 -10.00
CA GLY A 245 -2.93 -9.61 -9.98
C GLY A 245 -3.21 -10.18 -8.58
N LYS A 246 -2.20 -10.28 -7.70
CA LYS A 246 -2.39 -10.68 -6.29
C LYS A 246 -3.30 -9.70 -5.56
N LEU A 247 -3.07 -8.40 -5.76
CA LEU A 247 -3.91 -7.33 -5.21
C LEU A 247 -5.36 -7.38 -5.74
N VAL A 248 -5.57 -7.70 -7.02
CA VAL A 248 -6.93 -7.89 -7.59
C VAL A 248 -7.70 -8.93 -6.79
N PHE A 249 -7.10 -10.09 -6.49
CA PHE A 249 -7.78 -11.13 -5.73
C PHE A 249 -8.09 -10.74 -4.28
N PHE A 250 -7.23 -9.95 -3.63
CA PHE A 250 -7.54 -9.34 -2.34
C PHE A 250 -8.78 -8.44 -2.43
N HIS A 251 -8.78 -7.46 -3.34
CA HIS A 251 -9.90 -6.52 -3.45
C HIS A 251 -11.21 -7.21 -3.90
N VAL A 252 -11.18 -8.23 -4.77
CA VAL A 252 -12.42 -8.99 -5.09
C VAL A 252 -12.98 -9.72 -3.85
N GLY A 253 -12.16 -9.97 -2.82
CA GLY A 253 -12.61 -10.42 -1.50
C GLY A 253 -13.43 -9.35 -0.76
N THR A 254 -12.93 -8.12 -0.65
CA THR A 254 -13.49 -7.07 0.23
C THR A 254 -14.85 -6.52 -0.25
N PRO A 255 -15.73 -6.04 0.65
CA PRO A 255 -17.02 -5.41 0.29
C PRO A 255 -16.90 -4.32 -0.80
N MET A 256 -17.93 -4.20 -1.67
CA MET A 256 -17.86 -3.35 -2.87
C MET A 256 -17.65 -1.86 -2.54
N ASP A 257 -18.24 -1.39 -1.45
CA ASP A 257 -18.02 -0.08 -0.84
C ASP A 257 -16.55 0.13 -0.45
N GLN A 258 -15.86 -0.88 0.08
CA GLN A 258 -14.43 -0.82 0.39
C GLN A 258 -13.54 -0.87 -0.86
N ILE A 259 -13.94 -1.61 -1.91
CA ILE A 259 -13.23 -1.57 -3.20
C ILE A 259 -13.36 -0.17 -3.83
N ILE A 260 -14.55 0.43 -3.77
CA ILE A 260 -14.80 1.80 -4.20
C ILE A 260 -13.97 2.79 -3.35
N ASP A 261 -13.88 2.58 -2.04
CA ASP A 261 -13.08 3.41 -1.14
C ASP A 261 -11.57 3.36 -1.46
N VAL A 262 -10.97 2.18 -1.65
CA VAL A 262 -9.58 2.09 -2.14
C VAL A 262 -9.45 2.77 -3.51
N HIS A 263 -10.42 2.56 -4.40
CA HIS A 263 -10.39 3.10 -5.76
C HIS A 263 -10.52 4.64 -5.82
N SER A 264 -11.30 5.27 -4.93
CA SER A 264 -11.52 6.74 -4.93
C SER A 264 -10.69 7.48 -3.89
N ASN A 265 -10.42 6.86 -2.74
CA ASN A 265 -9.85 7.51 -1.55
C ASN A 265 -8.38 7.13 -1.30
N ASP A 266 -7.94 5.87 -1.44
CA ASP A 266 -6.49 5.59 -1.48
C ASP A 266 -5.84 6.19 -2.75
N SER A 267 -6.60 6.26 -3.86
CA SER A 267 -6.21 7.02 -5.06
C SER A 267 -6.03 8.53 -4.81
N LEU A 268 -6.40 9.09 -3.64
CA LEU A 268 -6.15 10.51 -3.32
C LEU A 268 -4.66 10.87 -3.26
N ARG A 269 -3.74 9.90 -3.09
CA ARG A 269 -2.31 10.18 -3.24
C ARG A 269 -1.93 10.66 -4.61
N TYR A 270 -2.55 10.10 -5.65
CA TYR A 270 -2.37 10.57 -7.01
C TYR A 270 -2.99 11.97 -7.23
N VAL A 271 -4.11 12.25 -6.53
CA VAL A 271 -4.71 13.60 -6.42
C VAL A 271 -3.80 14.58 -5.65
N TRP A 272 -2.84 14.11 -4.85
CA TRP A 272 -1.77 14.91 -4.22
C TRP A 272 -0.40 14.79 -4.92
N GLY A 273 -0.36 14.16 -6.10
CA GLY A 273 0.80 14.11 -6.99
C GLY A 273 0.68 15.01 -8.22
N GLY A 274 -0.54 15.38 -8.64
CA GLY A 274 -0.75 16.25 -9.80
C GLY A 274 -2.20 16.44 -10.29
N ARG A 275 -3.18 15.71 -9.75
CA ARG A 275 -4.63 15.84 -10.07
C ARG A 275 -5.04 15.56 -11.53
N ILE A 276 -4.30 14.75 -12.27
CA ILE A 276 -4.74 14.25 -13.58
C ILE A 276 -4.80 12.72 -13.50
N TYR A 277 -5.99 12.18 -13.22
CA TYR A 277 -6.31 10.78 -13.43
C TYR A 277 -6.02 10.42 -14.89
N PRO A 278 -5.43 9.24 -15.24
CA PRO A 278 -5.06 8.96 -16.62
C PRO A 278 -6.32 8.99 -17.49
N ILE A 279 -6.36 9.84 -18.51
CA ILE A 279 -7.57 10.08 -19.30
C ILE A 279 -8.19 8.77 -19.84
N PRO A 280 -7.41 7.80 -20.38
CA PRO A 280 -7.96 6.52 -20.83
C PRO A 280 -8.60 5.69 -19.71
N LEU A 281 -8.07 5.77 -18.48
CA LEU A 281 -8.67 5.18 -17.30
C LEU A 281 -10.08 5.81 -17.12
N ASP A 282 -10.20 7.14 -17.06
CA ASP A 282 -11.48 7.81 -16.77
C ASP A 282 -12.54 7.63 -17.87
N GLU A 283 -12.13 7.70 -19.14
CA GLU A 283 -12.97 7.46 -20.31
C GLU A 283 -13.56 6.04 -20.28
N TYR A 284 -12.74 5.04 -19.95
CA TYR A 284 -13.17 3.65 -19.82
C TYR A 284 -14.26 3.46 -18.74
N TYR A 285 -14.34 4.30 -17.69
CA TYR A 285 -15.45 4.24 -16.70
C TYR A 285 -16.67 5.06 -17.07
N ASN A 286 -16.50 6.14 -17.82
CA ASN A 286 -17.64 6.85 -18.37
C ASN A 286 -18.46 5.88 -19.26
N GLU A 287 -17.80 4.94 -19.95
CA GLU A 287 -18.43 3.83 -20.68
C GLU A 287 -18.84 2.65 -19.78
N TYR A 288 -17.97 2.09 -18.94
CA TYR A 288 -18.33 0.93 -18.10
C TYR A 288 -19.54 1.20 -17.18
N TYR A 289 -19.62 2.37 -16.55
CA TYR A 289 -20.78 2.75 -15.73
C TYR A 289 -22.04 3.04 -16.58
N ARG A 290 -21.90 3.36 -17.87
CA ARG A 290 -23.04 3.49 -18.80
C ARG A 290 -23.62 2.14 -19.21
N VAL A 291 -22.78 1.10 -19.24
CA VAL A 291 -23.17 -0.25 -19.70
C VAL A 291 -23.67 -1.17 -18.57
N ASN A 292 -23.15 -1.02 -17.34
CA ASN A 292 -23.35 -2.02 -16.27
C ASN A 292 -24.27 -1.57 -15.10
N ASP A 293 -24.83 -0.36 -15.15
CA ASP A 293 -25.71 0.23 -14.10
C ASP A 293 -25.13 0.20 -12.67
N VAL A 294 -23.79 0.22 -12.56
CA VAL A 294 -23.08 0.23 -11.28
C VAL A 294 -23.02 1.66 -10.72
N PRO A 295 -23.26 1.89 -9.41
CA PRO A 295 -23.14 3.20 -8.80
C PRO A 295 -21.79 3.87 -9.08
N ARG A 296 -21.83 5.09 -9.62
CA ARG A 296 -20.62 5.89 -9.88
C ARG A 296 -20.00 6.35 -8.54
N PRO A 297 -18.69 6.18 -8.33
CA PRO A 297 -17.98 6.80 -7.22
C PRO A 297 -18.21 8.32 -7.19
N ARG A 298 -18.28 8.90 -5.99
CA ARG A 298 -18.39 10.34 -5.82
C ARG A 298 -17.07 11.00 -6.21
N ARG A 299 -16.92 11.38 -7.48
CA ARG A 299 -15.82 12.25 -7.92
C ARG A 299 -15.96 13.60 -7.22
N SER A 300 -14.93 14.04 -6.51
CA SER A 300 -14.80 15.45 -6.11
C SER A 300 -14.83 16.31 -7.38
N ARG A 301 -15.60 17.40 -7.37
CA ARG A 301 -15.66 18.31 -8.53
C ARG A 301 -14.38 19.14 -8.57
N MET A 302 -13.78 19.27 -9.76
CA MET A 302 -12.83 20.34 -10.06
C MET A 302 -13.52 21.71 -10.00
#